data_AF-A0A380CHP8-F1
#
_entry.id   AF-A0A380CHP8-F1
#
_cell.length_a   1.000
_cell.length_b   1.000
_cell.length_c   1.000
_cell.angle_alpha   90.00
_cell.angle_beta   90.00
_cell.angle_gamma   90.00
#
_symmetry.space_group_name_H-M   'P 1'
#
loop_
_entity.id
_entity.type
_entity.pdbx_description
1 polymer ?
#
loop_
_entity_poly.entity_id
_entity_poly.type
_entity_poly.pdbx_seq_one_letter_code
_entity_poly.pdbx_strand_id
1 'polypeptide(L)' 'MKCEVILKNDKTIYVDDFNCIEYTDGYDAETKLFENKDFGGLDLLDDVTYTIIGSSIIKVKGEQILYLHFKK' A
#
# COMPACT_ATOMS: atom_id res chain seq x y z
N MET A 1 11.07 9.19 0.61
CA MET A 1 10.54 8.58 -0.62
C MET A 1 9.09 8.98 -0.74
N LYS A 2 8.55 9.16 -1.95
CA LYS A 2 7.13 9.43 -2.16
C LYS A 2 6.44 8.17 -2.69
N CYS A 3 5.26 7.86 -2.14
CA CYS A 3 4.38 6.81 -2.67
C CYS A 3 3.14 7.44 -3.28
N GLU A 4 2.86 7.11 -4.54
CA GLU A 4 1.62 7.47 -5.22
C GLU A 4 0.74 6.23 -5.29
N VAL A 5 -0.45 6.32 -4.71
CA VAL A 5 -1.46 5.25 -4.75
C VAL A 5 -2.47 5.62 -5.81
N ILE A 6 -2.40 4.96 -6.95
CA ILE A 6 -3.35 5.17 -8.05
C ILE A 6 -4.55 4.26 -7.79
N LEU A 7 -5.74 4.84 -7.72
CA LEU A 7 -6.99 4.11 -7.51
C LEU A 7 -7.68 3.81 -8.84
N LYS A 8 -8.51 2.76 -8.87
CA LYS A 8 -9.30 2.36 -10.05
C LYS A 8 -10.33 3.41 -10.50
N ASN A 9 -10.59 4.44 -9.69
CA ASN A 9 -11.51 5.54 -10.00
C ASN A 9 -10.79 6.83 -10.44
N ASP A 10 -9.57 6.70 -10.97
CA ASP A 10 -8.71 7.79 -11.46
C ASP A 10 -8.29 8.82 -10.39
N LYS A 11 -8.51 8.52 -9.11
CA LYS A 11 -7.97 9.33 -8.01
C LYS A 11 -6.57 8.85 -7.64
N THR A 12 -5.72 9.80 -7.28
CA THR A 12 -4.37 9.53 -6.78
C THR A 12 -4.26 10.04 -5.35
N ILE A 13 -3.77 9.18 -4.45
CA ILE A 13 -3.40 9.57 -3.09
C ILE A 13 -1.87 9.68 -3.05
N TYR A 14 -1.38 10.77 -2.48
CA TYR A 14 0.04 11.02 -2.32
C TYR A 14 0.44 10.83 -0.87
N VAL A 15 1.46 10.00 -0.64
CA VAL A 15 2.08 9.78 0.67
C VAL A 15 3.54 10.22 0.59
N ASP A 16 3.82 11.38 1.16
CA ASP A 16 5.20 11.86 1.30
C ASP A 16 5.88 11.16 2.49
N ASP A 17 7.21 11.19 2.53
CA ASP A 17 8.04 10.48 3.53
C ASP A 17 7.58 9.03 3.78
N PHE A 18 7.23 8.34 2.69
CA PHE A 18 6.81 6.95 2.73
C PHE A 18 7.84 6.07 3.46
N ASN A 19 7.34 5.22 4.36
CA ASN A 19 8.09 4.30 5.19
C ASN A 19 7.79 2.83 4.81
N CYS A 20 6.55 2.37 5.01
CA CYS A 20 6.17 0.97 4.83
C CYS A 20 4.68 0.78 4.47
N ILE A 21 4.33 -0.44 4.07
CA ILE A 21 2.94 -0.88 3.88
C ILE A 21 2.66 -2.08 4.79
N GLU A 22 1.51 -2.05 5.46
CA GLU A 22 1.05 -3.13 6.33
C GLU A 22 -0.32 -3.64 5.89
N TYR A 23 -0.54 -4.94 5.96
CA TYR A 23 -1.88 -5.52 5.89
C TYR A 23 -1.94 -6.86 6.64
N THR A 24 -3.15 -7.30 6.97
CA THR A 24 -3.42 -8.65 7.47
C THR A 24 -4.32 -9.30 6.43
N ASP A 25 -3.94 -10.48 5.92
CA ASP A 25 -4.87 -11.23 5.08
C ASP A 25 -5.82 -12.06 5.97
N GLY A 26 -7.06 -12.24 5.54
CA GLY A 26 -8.08 -12.90 6.36
C GLY A 26 -7.82 -14.40 6.59
N TYR A 27 -6.83 -14.98 5.91
CA TYR A 27 -6.49 -16.40 5.96
C TYR A 27 -5.38 -16.67 6.99
N ASP A 28 -4.43 -15.76 7.09
CA ASP A 28 -3.27 -15.80 7.96
C ASP A 28 -3.39 -14.60 8.91
N ALA A 29 -3.68 -14.85 10.20
CA ALA A 29 -3.91 -13.80 11.18
C ALA A 29 -2.64 -12.96 11.50
N GLU A 30 -1.57 -13.14 10.73
CA GLU A 30 -0.32 -12.42 10.85
C GLU A 30 -0.33 -11.13 10.01
N THR A 31 0.11 -10.03 10.64
CA THR A 31 0.35 -8.77 9.94
C THR A 31 1.59 -8.89 9.07
N LYS A 32 1.42 -8.69 7.76
CA LYS A 32 2.49 -8.61 6.79
C LYS A 32 2.96 -7.16 6.66
N LEU A 33 4.28 -6.97 6.73
CA LEU A 33 4.96 -5.70 6.60
C LEU A 33 5.84 -5.71 5.36
N PHE A 34 5.68 -4.71 4.49
CA PHE A 34 6.49 -4.52 3.29
C PHE A 34 7.27 -3.21 3.40
N GLU A 35 8.59 -3.33 3.39
CA GLU A 35 9.51 -2.19 3.31
C GLU A 35 10.04 -2.03 1.87
N ASN A 36 10.83 -0.98 1.63
CA ASN A 36 11.36 -0.61 0.31
C ASN A 36 12.05 -1.78 -0.43
N LYS A 37 12.71 -2.67 0.30
CA LYS A 37 13.42 -3.83 -0.25
C LYS A 37 12.48 -4.98 -0.67
N ASP A 38 11.25 -5.02 -0.14
CA ASP A 38 10.33 -6.14 -0.27
C ASP A 38 9.24 -5.90 -1.34
N PHE A 39 9.08 -4.67 -1.84
CA PHE A 39 8.00 -4.33 -2.79
C PHE A 39 8.07 -5.05 -4.14
N GLY A 40 9.23 -5.58 -4.52
CA GLY A 40 9.33 -6.41 -5.73
C GLY A 40 8.45 -7.66 -5.69
N GLY A 41 8.00 -8.08 -4.50
CA GLY A 41 7.09 -9.21 -4.30
C GLY A 41 5.73 -8.82 -3.73
N LEU A 42 5.35 -7.54 -3.75
CA LEU A 42 4.04 -7.11 -3.26
C LEU A 42 2.96 -7.37 -4.32
N ASP A 43 2.16 -8.41 -4.11
CA ASP A 43 0.92 -8.64 -4.86
C ASP A 43 -0.27 -8.00 -4.13
N LEU A 44 -1.07 -7.25 -4.88
CA LEU A 44 -2.27 -6.59 -4.36
C LEU A 44 -3.43 -7.59 -4.28
N LEU A 45 -3.96 -7.79 -3.08
CA LEU A 45 -5.09 -8.67 -2.80
C LEU A 45 -6.37 -7.85 -2.66
N ASP A 46 -7.44 -8.24 -3.36
CA ASP A 46 -8.68 -7.45 -3.39
C ASP A 46 -9.37 -7.35 -2.01
N ASP A 47 -9.31 -8.41 -1.20
CA ASP A 47 -10.03 -8.58 0.06
C ASP A 47 -9.31 -8.00 1.30
N VAL A 48 -8.12 -7.44 1.14
CA VAL A 48 -7.34 -6.88 2.25
C VAL A 48 -7.37 -5.35 2.27
N THR A 49 -7.20 -4.79 3.46
CA THR A 49 -6.98 -3.35 3.64
C THR A 49 -5.51 -3.08 3.87
N TYR A 50 -4.90 -2.30 2.97
CA TYR A 50 -3.54 -1.84 3.09
C TYR A 50 -3.48 -0.56 3.91
N THR A 51 -2.61 -0.53 4.90
CA THR A 51 -2.22 0.66 5.65
C THR A 51 -0.87 1.13 5.13
N ILE A 52 -0.84 2.26 4.44
CA ILE A 52 0.37 2.83 3.82
C ILE A 52 0.84 3.95 4.73
N ILE A 53 2.05 3.82 5.27
CA ILE A 53 2.58 4.65 6.33
C ILE A 53 3.69 5.54 5.77
N GLY A 54 3.55 6.85 5.94
CA GLY A 54 4.58 7.86 5.70
C GLY A 54 4.38 9.07 6.61
N SER A 55 4.50 10.29 6.08
CA SER A 55 4.14 11.52 6.80
C SER A 55 2.66 11.57 7.19
N SER A 56 1.83 10.85 6.44
CA SER A 56 0.43 10.56 6.75
C SER A 56 0.20 9.05 6.71
N ILE A 57 -0.87 8.61 7.38
CA ILE A 57 -1.32 7.22 7.36
C ILE A 57 -2.60 7.17 6.51
N ILE A 58 -2.57 6.36 5.46
CA ILE A 58 -3.75 6.12 4.62
C ILE A 58 -4.14 4.65 4.70
N LYS A 59 -5.44 4.40 4.66
CA LYS A 59 -6.02 3.05 4.59
C LYS A 59 -6.82 2.93 3.31
N VAL A 60 -6.52 1.91 2.52
CA VAL A 60 -7.17 1.69 1.23
C VAL A 60 -7.36 0.18 1.02
N LYS A 61 -8.53 -0.21 0.51
CA LYS A 61 -8.76 -1.61 0.16
C LYS A 61 -7.99 -1.97 -1.10
N GLY A 62 -7.40 -3.16 -1.16
CA GLY A 62 -6.68 -3.61 -2.34
C GLY A 62 -7.52 -3.61 -3.61
N GLU A 63 -8.81 -3.96 -3.51
CA GLU A 63 -9.76 -3.90 -4.64
C GLU A 63 -9.93 -2.51 -5.26
N GLN A 64 -9.52 -1.45 -4.55
CA GLN A 64 -9.57 -0.07 -5.01
C GLN A 64 -8.25 0.40 -5.63
N ILE A 65 -7.13 -0.26 -5.34
CA ILE A 65 -5.81 0.10 -5.82
C ILE A 65 -5.64 -0.44 -7.24
N LEU A 66 -5.18 0.42 -8.16
CA LEU A 66 -4.79 0.03 -9.50
C LEU A 66 -3.30 -0.35 -9.55
N TYR A 67 -2.43 0.51 -9.01
CA TYR A 67 -1.02 0.20 -8.75
C TYR A 67 -0.42 1.21 -7.74
N LEU A 68 0.71 0.85 -7.16
CA LEU A 68 1.53 1.69 -6.29
C LEU A 68 2.79 2.14 -7.03
N HIS A 69 3.11 3.43 -7.00
CA HIS A 69 4.30 3.97 -7.62
C HIS A 69 5.20 4.62 -6.55
N PHE A 70 6.41 4.07 -6.39
CA PHE A 70 7.41 4.60 -5.46
C PHE A 70 8.43 5.47 -6.19
N LYS A 71 8.52 6.75 -5.83
CA LYS A 71 9.45 7.73 -6.42
C LYS A 71 10.50 8.15 -5.39
N LYS A 72 11.77 8.08 -5.79
CA LYS A 72 12.90 8.56 -4.98
C LYS A 72 12.83 10.07 -4.79
#